data_AF-A0A1M6CPC3-F1
#
_entry.id   AF-A0A1M6CPC3-F1
#
_cell.length_a   1.000
_cell.length_b   1.000
_cell.length_c   1.000
_cell.angle_alpha   90.00
_cell.angle_beta   90.00
_cell.angle_gamma   90.00
#
_symmetry.space_group_name_H-M   'P 1'
#
loop_
_entity.id
_entity.type
_entity.pdbx_description
1 polymer ?
#
loop_
_entity_poly.entity_id
_entity_poly.type
_entity_poly.pdbx_seq_one_letter_code
_entity_poly.pdbx_strand_id
1 'polypeptide(L)'
;MDLFDGLLLYEITLLLLGVILFLILSAGLLYYIIKKEQIKKLLLFFVIPIVMIGYPSIKEITISKDRIAFRKHLEEYIENPADSTSRRKVELYTEKLEKRATDSEDIMEVSKSNLLLGNPEKAVTLADKALQKDNTNQEARDIKRLAETQLQVNRNVSAMAQEEEAEQEEPEQEATLSESGNTQIAEPASNLNNLQITGELSEEAIKPVVSQNNLKVKSLQNVEVTQKLSNVKSFLLKKAAADTVSAK
;
A
#
# COMPACT_ATOMS: atom_id res chain seq x y z
N MET A 1 -20.02 2.63 -24.94
CA MET A 1 -19.74 3.48 -23.78
C MET A 1 -20.91 3.30 -22.85
N ASP A 2 -20.72 2.50 -21.81
CA ASP A 2 -21.79 2.29 -20.85
C ASP A 2 -21.84 3.52 -19.95
N LEU A 3 -22.98 4.20 -19.95
CA LEU A 3 -23.21 5.44 -19.19
C LEU A 3 -23.13 5.24 -17.67
N PHE A 4 -22.97 3.98 -17.25
CA PHE A 4 -22.88 3.52 -15.87
C PHE A 4 -21.47 3.02 -15.51
N ASP A 5 -20.53 3.00 -16.46
CA ASP A 5 -19.13 2.67 -16.16
C ASP A 5 -18.54 3.71 -15.21
N GLY A 6 -17.90 3.24 -14.13
CA GLY A 6 -17.33 4.08 -13.08
C GLY A 6 -18.30 4.51 -11.97
N LEU A 7 -19.62 4.28 -12.14
CA LEU A 7 -20.60 4.57 -11.09
C LEU A 7 -20.72 3.41 -10.11
N LEU A 8 -20.85 3.74 -8.83
CA LEU A 8 -21.18 2.73 -7.81
C LEU A 8 -22.65 2.33 -7.90
N LEU A 9 -22.98 1.10 -7.48
CA LEU A 9 -24.34 0.56 -7.56
C LEU A 9 -25.40 1.48 -6.91
N TYR A 10 -25.06 2.10 -5.78
CA TYR A 10 -25.97 3.05 -5.12
C TYR A 10 -26.16 4.34 -5.93
N GLU A 11 -25.17 4.77 -6.73
CA GLU A 11 -25.25 5.96 -7.59
C GLU A 11 -26.17 5.68 -8.77
N ILE A 12 -26.06 4.49 -9.36
CA ILE A 12 -26.98 4.00 -10.40
C ILE A 12 -28.41 3.93 -9.86
N THR A 13 -28.59 3.35 -8.67
CA THR A 13 -29.90 3.22 -8.02
C THR A 13 -30.53 4.59 -7.75
N LEU A 14 -29.73 5.53 -7.25
CA LEU A 14 -30.15 6.88 -6.93
C LEU A 14 -30.49 7.69 -8.19
N LEU A 15 -29.74 7.50 -9.29
CA LEU A 15 -30.05 8.07 -10.60
C LEU A 15 -31.38 7.54 -11.13
N LEU A 16 -31.57 6.21 -11.16
CA LEU A 16 -32.80 5.60 -11.67
C LEU A 16 -34.03 6.03 -10.86
N LEU A 17 -33.90 6.02 -9.53
CA LEU A 17 -34.98 6.45 -8.64
C LEU A 17 -35.29 7.94 -8.82
N GLY A 18 -34.27 8.77 -9.02
CA GLY A 18 -34.42 10.19 -9.35
C GLY A 18 -35.19 10.41 -10.65
N VAL A 19 -34.87 9.65 -11.71
CA VAL A 19 -35.58 9.71 -13.01
C VAL A 19 -37.05 9.29 -12.87
N ILE A 20 -37.33 8.18 -12.19
CA ILE A 20 -38.71 7.72 -11.97
C ILE A 20 -39.51 8.76 -11.18
N LEU A 21 -38.93 9.27 -10.09
CA LEU A 21 -39.54 10.30 -9.27
C LEU A 21 -39.81 11.58 -10.09
N PHE A 22 -38.85 12.01 -10.91
CA PHE A 22 -39.01 13.16 -11.83
C PHE A 22 -40.18 12.97 -12.80
N LEU A 23 -40.35 11.78 -13.37
CA LEU A 23 -41.46 11.48 -14.28
C LEU A 23 -42.82 11.52 -13.58
N ILE A 24 -42.92 10.95 -12.37
CA ILE A 24 -44.14 10.99 -11.56
C ILE A 24 -44.50 12.44 -11.21
N LEU A 25 -43.52 13.23 -10.76
CA LEU A 25 -43.69 14.66 -10.48
C LEU A 25 -44.08 15.45 -11.72
N SER A 26 -43.54 15.10 -12.90
CA SER A 26 -43.89 15.72 -14.18
C SER A 26 -45.34 15.43 -14.58
N ALA A 27 -45.80 14.20 -14.42
CA ALA A 27 -47.21 13.84 -14.64
C ALA A 27 -48.14 14.53 -13.64
N GLY A 28 -47.76 14.56 -12.36
CA GLY A 28 -48.49 15.29 -11.31
C GLY A 28 -48.56 16.78 -11.58
N LEU A 29 -47.50 17.38 -12.11
CA LEU A 29 -47.44 18.79 -12.48
C LEU A 29 -48.42 19.10 -13.61
N LEU A 30 -48.43 18.27 -14.65
CA LEU A 30 -49.38 18.40 -15.75
C LEU A 30 -50.83 18.30 -15.24
N TYR A 31 -51.11 17.37 -14.33
CA TYR A 31 -52.42 17.23 -13.70
C TYR A 31 -52.83 18.48 -12.88
N TYR A 32 -51.92 19.02 -12.05
CA TYR A 32 -52.17 20.22 -11.26
C TYR A 32 -52.43 21.46 -12.11
N ILE A 33 -51.74 21.59 -13.25
CA ILE A 33 -51.96 22.67 -14.22
C ILE A 33 -53.38 22.58 -14.80
N ILE A 34 -53.82 21.38 -15.20
CA ILE A 34 -55.17 21.15 -15.74
C ILE A 34 -56.24 21.47 -14.68
N LYS A 35 -56.00 21.11 -13.42
CA LYS A 35 -56.90 21.36 -12.28
C LYS A 35 -56.85 22.79 -11.72
N LYS A 36 -55.92 23.64 -12.19
CA LYS A 36 -55.69 25.02 -11.69
C LYS A 36 -55.40 25.11 -10.19
N GLU A 37 -54.70 24.12 -9.65
CA GLU A 37 -54.32 24.11 -8.23
C GLU A 37 -53.00 24.87 -7.95
N GLN A 38 -52.62 24.98 -6.67
CA GLN A 38 -51.41 25.71 -6.25
C GLN A 38 -50.12 24.96 -6.61
N ILE A 39 -49.56 25.25 -7.79
CA ILE A 39 -48.37 24.58 -8.36
C ILE A 39 -47.09 24.80 -7.52
N LYS A 40 -47.02 25.88 -6.73
CA LYS A 40 -45.79 26.29 -6.02
C LYS A 40 -45.21 25.20 -5.12
N LYS A 41 -46.07 24.44 -4.41
CA LYS A 41 -45.61 23.36 -3.52
C LYS A 41 -44.98 22.23 -4.34
N LEU A 42 -45.60 21.85 -5.45
CA LEU A 42 -45.12 20.76 -6.30
C LEU A 42 -43.79 21.10 -6.98
N LEU A 43 -43.60 22.35 -7.41
CA LEU A 43 -42.34 22.83 -7.98
C LEU A 43 -41.17 22.72 -6.99
N LEU A 44 -41.41 22.95 -5.70
CA LEU A 44 -40.36 22.79 -4.68
C LEU A 44 -39.90 21.32 -4.56
N PHE A 45 -40.80 20.37 -4.76
CA PHE A 45 -40.46 18.94 -4.73
C PHE A 45 -39.58 18.50 -5.90
N PHE A 46 -39.51 19.25 -7.01
CA PHE A 46 -38.62 18.93 -8.14
C PHE A 46 -37.14 19.08 -7.80
N VAL A 47 -36.77 19.85 -6.77
CA VAL A 47 -35.37 20.00 -6.36
C VAL A 47 -34.77 18.64 -5.97
N ILE A 48 -35.54 17.78 -5.31
CA ILE A 48 -35.09 16.46 -4.85
C ILE A 48 -34.65 15.56 -6.01
N PRO A 49 -35.50 15.23 -7.01
CA PRO A 49 -35.08 14.39 -8.12
C PRO A 49 -34.01 15.05 -9.00
N ILE A 50 -33.99 16.38 -9.14
CA ILE A 50 -32.91 17.07 -9.86
C ILE A 50 -31.56 16.83 -9.19
N VAL A 51 -31.48 16.98 -7.87
CA VAL A 51 -30.25 16.69 -7.11
C VAL A 51 -29.88 15.22 -7.22
N MET A 52 -30.86 14.30 -7.15
CA MET A 52 -30.59 12.87 -7.29
C MET A 52 -30.00 12.51 -8.67
N ILE A 53 -30.57 13.06 -9.74
CA ILE A 53 -30.08 12.83 -11.11
C ILE A 53 -28.69 13.45 -11.31
N GLY A 54 -28.45 14.64 -10.75
CA GLY A 54 -27.17 15.35 -10.89
C GLY A 54 -26.03 14.85 -10.00
N TYR A 55 -26.33 14.10 -8.93
CA TYR A 55 -25.33 13.66 -7.94
C TYR A 55 -24.17 12.84 -8.54
N PRO A 56 -24.40 11.82 -9.38
CA PRO A 56 -23.31 11.05 -9.99
C PRO A 56 -22.36 11.91 -10.83
N SER A 57 -22.88 12.91 -11.56
CA SER A 57 -22.07 13.81 -12.38
C SER A 57 -21.09 14.66 -11.56
N ILE A 58 -21.52 15.17 -10.39
CA ILE A 58 -20.65 15.95 -9.49
C ILE A 58 -19.56 15.05 -8.88
N LYS A 59 -19.92 13.81 -8.54
CA LYS A 59 -18.98 12.81 -8.03
C LYS A 59 -17.90 12.48 -9.05
N GLU A 60 -18.27 12.27 -10.30
CA GLU A 60 -17.33 11.91 -11.37
C GLU A 60 -16.27 13.00 -11.59
N ILE A 61 -16.69 14.27 -11.61
CA ILE A 61 -15.77 15.41 -11.72
C ILE A 61 -14.80 15.46 -10.54
N THR A 62 -15.28 15.14 -9.34
CA THR A 62 -14.44 15.11 -8.13
C THR A 62 -13.41 14.00 -8.20
N ILE A 63 -13.83 12.79 -8.60
CA ILE A 63 -12.95 11.62 -8.77
C ILE A 63 -11.89 11.90 -9.84
N SER A 64 -12.28 12.50 -10.97
CA SER A 64 -11.34 12.90 -12.02
C SER A 64 -10.25 13.84 -11.49
N LYS A 65 -10.62 14.83 -10.68
CA LYS A 65 -9.64 15.72 -10.02
C LYS A 65 -8.74 14.95 -9.05
N ASP A 66 -9.30 14.02 -8.28
CA ASP A 66 -8.54 13.18 -7.37
C ASP A 66 -7.52 12.31 -8.11
N ARG A 67 -7.88 11.74 -9.27
CA ARG A 67 -6.97 10.95 -10.13
C ARG A 67 -5.79 11.78 -10.62
N ILE A 68 -6.06 13.01 -11.08
CA ILE A 68 -5.00 13.93 -11.53
C ILE A 68 -4.07 14.30 -10.37
N ALA A 69 -4.63 14.64 -9.21
CA ALA A 69 -3.86 14.96 -8.01
C ALA A 69 -3.03 13.76 -7.53
N PHE A 70 -3.61 12.57 -7.58
CA PHE A 70 -2.94 11.32 -7.25
C PHE A 70 -1.72 11.07 -8.15
N ARG A 71 -1.89 11.11 -9.48
CA ARG A 71 -0.78 10.90 -10.43
C ARG A 71 0.35 11.91 -10.19
N LYS A 72 0.00 13.18 -9.93
CA LYS A 72 0.98 14.22 -9.58
C LYS A 72 1.76 13.88 -8.31
N HIS A 73 1.07 13.57 -7.21
CA HIS A 73 1.74 13.24 -5.94
C HIS A 73 2.52 11.93 -6.00
N LEU A 74 2.08 10.99 -6.84
CA LEU A 74 2.79 9.75 -7.09
C LEU A 74 4.13 10.01 -7.78
N GLU A 75 4.16 10.88 -8.80
CA GLU A 75 5.41 11.27 -9.47
C GLU A 75 6.33 12.06 -8.54
N GLU A 76 5.79 13.03 -7.78
CA GLU A 76 6.55 13.78 -6.76
C GLU A 76 7.20 12.84 -5.74
N TYR A 77 6.51 11.79 -5.32
CA TYR A 77 7.04 10.79 -4.40
C TYR A 77 8.12 9.89 -5.05
N ILE A 78 7.97 9.55 -6.33
CA ILE A 78 8.98 8.79 -7.08
C ILE A 78 10.27 9.62 -7.21
N GLU A 79 10.14 10.92 -7.52
CA GLU A 79 11.27 11.84 -7.65
C GLU A 79 11.95 12.12 -6.30
N ASN A 80 11.15 12.27 -5.23
CA ASN A 80 11.63 12.54 -3.88
C ASN A 80 11.09 11.55 -2.83
N PRO A 81 11.73 10.37 -2.69
CA PRO A 81 11.28 9.32 -1.75
C PRO A 81 11.29 9.72 -0.27
N ALA A 82 12.10 10.72 0.08
CA ALA A 82 12.24 11.20 1.46
C ALA A 82 11.15 12.20 1.85
N ASP A 83 10.36 12.72 0.90
CA ASP A 83 9.27 13.65 1.22
C ASP A 83 8.09 12.91 1.87
N SER A 84 8.02 13.03 3.19
CA SER A 84 6.91 12.52 4.01
C SER A 84 5.55 13.09 3.61
N THR A 85 5.49 14.30 3.04
CA THR A 85 4.24 14.95 2.62
C THR A 85 3.69 14.26 1.38
N SER A 86 4.51 14.08 0.35
CA SER A 86 4.12 13.37 -0.88
C SER A 86 3.73 11.92 -0.57
N ARG A 87 4.48 11.22 0.28
CA ARG A 87 4.12 9.87 0.73
C ARG A 87 2.71 9.81 1.35
N ARG A 88 2.40 10.73 2.28
CA ARG A 88 1.10 10.76 2.96
C ARG A 88 -0.06 11.08 2.02
N LYS A 89 0.16 11.96 1.04
CA LYS A 89 -0.85 12.25 0.01
C LYS A 89 -1.07 11.05 -0.88
N VAL A 90 0.00 10.38 -1.32
CA VAL A 90 -0.08 9.15 -2.10
C VAL A 90 -0.88 8.08 -1.35
N GLU A 91 -0.61 7.87 -0.06
CA GLU A 91 -1.37 6.94 0.78
C GLU A 91 -2.87 7.29 0.84
N LEU A 92 -3.21 8.54 1.14
CA LEU A 92 -4.59 9.02 1.22
C LEU A 92 -5.36 8.83 -0.10
N TYR A 93 -4.74 9.20 -1.22
CA TYR A 93 -5.36 9.05 -2.53
C TYR A 93 -5.43 7.58 -2.98
N THR A 94 -4.44 6.76 -2.60
CA THR A 94 -4.46 5.31 -2.87
C THR A 94 -5.69 4.68 -2.22
N GLU A 95 -5.94 4.96 -0.94
CA GLU A 95 -7.10 4.40 -0.24
C GLU A 95 -8.43 4.88 -0.85
N LYS A 96 -8.49 6.15 -1.26
CA LYS A 96 -9.68 6.75 -1.89
C LYS A 96 -9.97 6.13 -3.26
N LEU A 97 -8.94 5.96 -4.09
CA LEU A 97 -9.06 5.47 -5.46
C LEU A 97 -9.16 3.94 -5.52
N GLU A 98 -8.58 3.19 -4.58
CA GLU A 98 -8.71 1.72 -4.52
C GLU A 98 -10.17 1.27 -4.49
N LYS A 99 -11.02 2.00 -3.76
CA LYS A 99 -12.47 1.74 -3.65
C LYS A 99 -13.26 2.11 -4.91
N ARG A 100 -12.66 2.90 -5.81
CA ARG A 100 -13.28 3.47 -7.02
C ARG A 100 -12.68 2.93 -8.32
N ALA A 101 -11.52 2.28 -8.26
CA ALA A 101 -10.80 1.78 -9.43
C ALA A 101 -11.58 0.61 -10.06
N THR A 102 -12.26 0.91 -11.18
CA THR A 102 -13.00 -0.06 -11.99
C THR A 102 -12.24 -0.48 -13.23
N ASP A 103 -11.42 0.41 -13.77
CA ASP A 103 -10.79 0.21 -15.07
C ASP A 103 -9.38 -0.35 -14.91
N SER A 104 -8.87 -1.07 -15.91
CA SER A 104 -7.55 -1.71 -15.81
C SER A 104 -6.46 -0.69 -15.51
N GLU A 105 -6.51 0.49 -16.13
CA GLU A 105 -5.53 1.55 -15.92
C GLU A 105 -5.55 2.09 -14.48
N ASP A 106 -6.72 2.42 -13.93
CA ASP A 106 -6.84 2.90 -12.56
C ASP A 106 -6.36 1.85 -11.55
N ILE A 107 -6.72 0.58 -11.77
CA ILE A 107 -6.32 -0.53 -10.89
C ILE A 107 -4.79 -0.71 -10.92
N MET A 108 -4.19 -0.63 -12.12
CA MET A 108 -2.74 -0.67 -12.30
C MET A 108 -2.05 0.49 -11.56
N GLU A 109 -2.64 1.68 -11.60
CA GLU A 109 -2.10 2.86 -10.92
C GLU A 109 -2.15 2.75 -9.39
N VAL A 110 -3.24 2.24 -8.85
CA VAL A 110 -3.37 1.94 -7.41
C VAL A 110 -2.41 0.81 -7.01
N SER A 111 -2.18 -0.17 -7.89
CA SER A 111 -1.17 -1.23 -7.69
C SER A 111 0.24 -0.66 -7.63
N LYS A 112 0.62 0.20 -8.59
CA LYS A 112 1.91 0.92 -8.62
C LYS A 112 2.16 1.69 -7.32
N SER A 113 1.13 2.40 -6.84
CA SER A 113 1.23 3.13 -5.57
C SER A 113 1.43 2.20 -4.38
N ASN A 114 0.65 1.13 -4.26
CA ASN A 114 0.82 0.15 -3.18
C ASN A 114 2.24 -0.46 -3.17
N LEU A 115 2.82 -0.73 -4.34
CA LEU A 115 4.20 -1.18 -4.46
C LEU A 115 5.18 -0.16 -3.87
N LEU A 116 5.05 1.13 -4.26
CA LEU A 116 5.93 2.22 -3.81
C LEU A 116 5.77 2.53 -2.30
N LEU A 117 4.55 2.39 -1.78
CA LEU A 117 4.25 2.56 -0.35
C LEU A 117 4.78 1.39 0.50
N GLY A 118 5.17 0.27 -0.11
CA GLY A 118 5.71 -0.90 0.59
C GLY A 118 4.67 -1.97 0.92
N ASN A 119 3.55 -2.01 0.19
CA ASN A 119 2.48 -3.00 0.31
C ASN A 119 2.49 -3.97 -0.88
N PRO A 120 3.53 -4.81 -1.07
CA PRO A 120 3.68 -5.61 -2.28
C PRO A 120 2.58 -6.67 -2.44
N GLU A 121 1.98 -7.18 -1.36
CA GLU A 121 0.85 -8.14 -1.42
C GLU A 121 -0.38 -7.54 -2.10
N LYS A 122 -0.72 -6.29 -1.72
CA LYS A 122 -1.80 -5.54 -2.35
C LYS A 122 -1.45 -5.20 -3.79
N ALA A 123 -0.20 -4.83 -4.06
CA ALA A 123 0.26 -4.54 -5.41
C ALA A 123 0.09 -5.75 -6.34
N VAL A 124 0.49 -6.97 -5.93
CA VAL A 124 0.26 -8.21 -6.71
C VAL A 124 -1.23 -8.42 -6.96
N THR A 125 -2.05 -8.37 -5.91
CA THR A 125 -3.49 -8.60 -6.01
C THR A 125 -4.17 -7.64 -7.00
N LEU A 126 -3.82 -6.36 -6.92
CA LEU A 126 -4.37 -5.33 -7.81
C LEU A 126 -3.80 -5.46 -9.24
N ALA A 127 -2.52 -5.78 -9.40
CA ALA A 127 -1.94 -6.00 -10.72
C ALA A 127 -2.60 -7.19 -11.43
N ASP A 128 -2.88 -8.27 -10.71
CA ASP A 128 -3.65 -9.40 -11.24
C ASP A 128 -5.07 -8.99 -11.63
N LYS A 129 -5.75 -8.19 -10.81
CA LYS A 129 -7.07 -7.65 -11.14
C LYS A 129 -7.04 -6.76 -12.40
N ALA A 130 -5.98 -5.97 -12.59
CA ALA A 130 -5.78 -5.18 -13.80
C ALA A 130 -5.56 -6.07 -15.03
N LEU A 131 -4.77 -7.14 -14.90
CA LEU A 131 -4.49 -8.11 -15.97
C LEU A 131 -5.70 -8.99 -16.33
N GLN A 132 -6.60 -9.25 -15.38
CA GLN A 132 -7.88 -9.91 -15.66
C GLN A 132 -8.77 -9.05 -16.55
N LYS A 133 -8.69 -7.72 -16.45
CA LYS A 133 -9.45 -6.77 -17.27
C LYS A 133 -8.78 -6.47 -18.60
N ASP A 134 -7.46 -6.33 -18.60
CA ASP A 134 -6.64 -6.15 -19.78
C ASP A 134 -5.37 -6.99 -19.66
N ASN A 135 -5.38 -8.16 -20.30
CA ASN A 135 -4.26 -9.09 -20.26
C ASN A 135 -3.05 -8.60 -21.08
N THR A 136 -3.20 -7.55 -21.89
CA THR A 136 -2.12 -6.98 -22.72
C THR A 136 -1.37 -5.85 -22.03
N ASN A 137 -1.83 -5.43 -20.84
CA ASN A 137 -1.20 -4.37 -20.06
C ASN A 137 0.19 -4.79 -19.54
N GLN A 138 1.24 -4.39 -20.27
CA GLN A 138 2.62 -4.72 -19.91
C GLN A 138 3.07 -4.07 -18.60
N GLU A 139 2.59 -2.87 -18.29
CA GLU A 139 2.93 -2.17 -17.05
C GLU A 139 2.41 -2.94 -15.83
N ALA A 140 1.19 -3.49 -15.90
CA ALA A 140 0.65 -4.33 -14.84
C ALA A 140 1.47 -5.62 -14.64
N ARG A 141 1.98 -6.24 -15.72
CA ARG A 141 2.88 -7.41 -15.62
C ARG A 141 4.19 -7.07 -14.94
N ASP A 142 4.79 -5.94 -15.29
CA ASP A 142 6.04 -5.48 -14.72
C ASP A 142 5.89 -5.13 -13.23
N ILE A 143 4.80 -4.44 -12.86
CA ILE A 143 4.47 -4.15 -11.45
C ILE A 143 4.30 -5.45 -10.66
N LYS A 144 3.57 -6.43 -11.21
CA LYS A 144 3.41 -7.74 -10.58
C LYS A 144 4.77 -8.41 -10.32
N ARG A 145 5.65 -8.47 -11.33
CA ARG A 145 7.00 -9.07 -11.18
C ARG A 145 7.83 -8.36 -10.11
N LEU A 146 7.82 -7.03 -10.09
CA LEU A 146 8.53 -6.25 -9.08
C LEU A 146 8.00 -6.54 -7.66
N ALA A 147 6.67 -6.57 -7.51
CA ALA A 147 6.02 -6.84 -6.24
C ALA A 147 6.26 -8.28 -5.74
N GLU A 148 6.18 -9.27 -6.62
CA GLU A 148 6.52 -10.67 -6.32
C GLU A 148 7.98 -10.82 -5.91
N THR A 149 8.90 -10.13 -6.59
CA THR A 149 10.32 -10.12 -6.23
C THR A 149 10.52 -9.56 -4.82
N GLN A 150 9.84 -8.45 -4.49
CA GLN A 150 9.91 -7.87 -3.15
C GLN A 150 9.34 -8.81 -2.07
N LEU A 151 8.28 -9.56 -2.38
CA LEU A 151 7.72 -10.58 -1.47
C LEU A 151 8.67 -11.74 -1.25
N GLN A 152 9.27 -12.28 -2.32
CA GLN A 152 10.20 -13.40 -2.22
C GLN A 152 11.42 -13.02 -1.40
N VAL A 153 11.98 -11.83 -1.62
CA VAL A 153 13.10 -11.33 -0.81
C VAL A 153 12.68 -11.22 0.65
N ASN A 154 11.55 -10.59 0.95
CA ASN A 154 11.11 -10.40 2.33
C ASN A 154 10.91 -11.75 3.04
N ARG A 155 10.34 -12.76 2.35
CA ARG A 155 10.19 -14.12 2.91
C ARG A 155 11.52 -14.79 3.17
N ASN A 156 12.45 -14.74 2.22
CA ASN A 156 13.76 -15.36 2.37
C ASN A 156 14.55 -14.71 3.51
N VAL A 157 14.46 -13.38 3.62
CA VAL A 157 15.04 -12.62 4.72
C VAL A 157 14.46 -13.04 6.07
N SER A 158 13.14 -13.18 6.18
CA SER A 158 12.50 -13.65 7.42
C SER A 158 12.86 -15.10 7.77
N ALA A 159 13.00 -15.98 6.78
CA ALA A 159 13.40 -17.37 7.00
C ALA A 159 14.85 -17.48 7.52
N MET A 160 15.77 -16.69 6.95
CA MET A 160 17.17 -16.64 7.42
C MET A 160 17.28 -16.13 8.86
N ALA A 161 16.45 -15.16 9.26
CA ALA A 161 16.44 -14.67 10.64
C ALA A 161 15.94 -15.74 11.65
N GLN A 162 14.99 -16.58 11.23
CA GLN A 162 14.47 -17.67 12.07
C GLN A 162 15.45 -18.85 12.21
N GLU A 163 16.26 -19.11 11.18
CA GLU A 163 17.33 -20.12 11.24
C GLU A 163 18.49 -19.67 12.15
N GLU A 164 18.87 -18.38 12.14
CA GLU A 164 19.89 -17.83 13.06
C GLU A 164 19.43 -17.83 14.53
N GLU A 165 18.15 -17.55 14.82
CA GLU A 165 17.61 -17.63 16.19
C GLU A 165 17.55 -19.08 16.71
N ALA A 166 17.28 -20.06 15.83
CA ALA A 166 17.26 -21.48 16.20
C ALA A 166 18.65 -22.07 16.43
N GLU A 167 19.70 -21.49 15.84
CA GLU A 167 21.10 -21.92 16.01
C GLU A 167 21.75 -21.33 17.28
N GLN A 168 21.14 -20.32 17.90
CA GLN A 168 21.58 -19.73 19.19
C GLN A 168 20.93 -20.39 20.43
N GLU A 169 19.95 -21.29 20.24
CA GLU A 169 19.30 -22.06 21.31
C GLU A 169 19.79 -23.52 21.37
N GLU A 170 21.10 -23.76 21.29
CA GLU A 170 21.65 -25.09 21.68
C GLU A 170 21.95 -25.07 23.20
N PRO A 171 21.33 -25.95 24.02
CA PRO A 171 21.56 -25.92 25.46
C PRO A 171 22.96 -26.44 25.78
N GLU A 172 23.77 -25.62 26.46
CA GLU A 172 24.94 -26.08 27.22
C GLU A 172 24.47 -27.12 28.25
N GLN A 173 24.48 -28.40 27.86
CA GLN A 173 24.36 -29.51 28.79
C GLN A 173 25.72 -29.73 29.45
N GLU A 174 25.83 -29.20 30.66
CA GLU A 174 26.85 -29.53 31.66
C GLU A 174 27.08 -31.05 31.72
N ALA A 175 28.26 -31.49 31.29
CA ALA A 175 28.80 -32.79 31.68
C ALA A 175 29.55 -32.61 33.02
N THR A 176 28.81 -32.64 34.12
CA THR A 176 29.38 -32.92 35.44
C THR A 176 29.82 -34.39 35.48
N LEU A 177 31.12 -34.68 35.61
CA LEU A 177 31.57 -35.90 36.27
C LEU A 177 32.86 -35.64 37.06
N SER A 178 32.78 -36.05 38.31
CA SER A 178 33.65 -35.82 39.46
C SER A 178 34.99 -36.57 39.39
N GLU A 179 36.08 -35.97 39.88
CA GLU A 179 37.06 -36.70 40.70
C GLU A 179 37.94 -35.80 41.61
N SER A 180 37.68 -35.95 42.91
CA SER A 180 38.53 -35.88 44.11
C SER A 180 39.94 -35.27 44.09
N GLY A 181 40.26 -34.40 45.07
CA GLY A 181 41.65 -34.04 45.41
C GLY A 181 41.88 -32.84 46.36
N ASN A 182 41.60 -33.06 47.65
CA ASN A 182 41.97 -32.31 48.88
C ASN A 182 43.14 -31.27 48.81
N THR A 183 42.96 -30.05 49.39
CA THR A 183 43.71 -29.48 50.54
C THR A 183 43.34 -28.00 50.84
N GLN A 184 43.19 -27.69 52.14
CA GLN A 184 42.89 -26.41 52.83
C GLN A 184 43.88 -25.26 52.49
N ILE A 185 43.61 -23.94 52.69
CA ILE A 185 43.60 -23.20 53.97
C ILE A 185 43.13 -21.72 53.76
N ALA A 186 42.31 -21.21 54.71
CA ALA A 186 42.13 -19.84 55.24
C ALA A 186 41.62 -18.61 54.41
N GLU A 187 40.39 -18.18 54.77
CA GLU A 187 39.96 -16.87 55.34
C GLU A 187 40.09 -15.49 54.60
N PRO A 188 39.24 -14.48 54.96
CA PRO A 188 38.48 -13.66 54.02
C PRO A 188 38.93 -12.19 53.93
N ALA A 189 38.66 -11.52 52.80
CA ALA A 189 38.45 -10.07 52.76
C ALA A 189 37.77 -9.60 51.44
N SER A 190 36.62 -8.96 51.62
CA SER A 190 36.07 -7.85 50.84
C SER A 190 36.94 -7.19 49.75
N ASN A 191 36.39 -7.02 48.55
CA ASN A 191 36.19 -5.67 48.00
C ASN A 191 35.26 -5.62 46.78
N LEU A 192 34.27 -4.74 46.87
CA LEU A 192 33.61 -4.12 45.72
C LEU A 192 34.64 -3.25 44.98
N ASN A 193 34.65 -3.30 43.65
CA ASN A 193 34.48 -2.12 42.76
C ASN A 193 35.06 -2.39 41.36
N ASN A 194 34.39 -1.78 40.39
CA ASN A 194 34.73 -1.61 38.97
C ASN A 194 34.46 -2.77 38.02
N LEU A 195 33.22 -2.80 37.50
CA LEU A 195 33.00 -3.09 36.08
C LEU A 195 32.60 -1.79 35.37
N GLN A 196 33.56 -1.22 34.65
CA GLN A 196 33.33 -0.24 33.60
C GLN A 196 32.56 -0.94 32.47
N ILE A 197 31.31 -0.58 32.25
CA ILE A 197 30.57 -0.98 31.05
C ILE A 197 31.03 -0.08 29.92
N THR A 198 32.12 -0.46 29.25
CA THR A 198 32.34 -0.09 27.85
C THR A 198 31.48 -1.02 27.02
N GLY A 199 30.27 -0.57 26.67
CA GLY A 199 29.45 -1.22 25.65
C GLY A 199 30.08 -0.96 24.28
N GLU A 200 31.05 -1.78 23.89
CA GLU A 200 31.28 -2.05 22.48
C GLU A 200 30.04 -2.78 21.97
N LEU A 201 29.26 -2.09 21.13
CA LEU A 201 28.28 -2.72 20.26
C LEU A 201 29.02 -3.79 19.46
N SER A 202 28.73 -5.07 19.74
CA SER A 202 29.42 -6.17 19.08
C SER A 202 29.20 -6.08 17.57
N GLU A 203 30.29 -6.25 16.84
CA GLU A 203 30.39 -6.25 15.38
C GLU A 203 29.60 -7.41 14.71
N GLU A 204 28.90 -8.21 15.53
CA GLU A 204 28.24 -9.47 15.17
C GLU A 204 26.77 -9.27 14.75
N ALA A 205 26.08 -8.27 15.29
CA ALA A 205 24.69 -7.95 14.94
C ALA A 205 24.53 -7.19 13.61
N ILE A 206 25.62 -6.66 13.04
CA ILE A 206 25.61 -5.81 11.83
C ILE A 206 25.70 -6.65 10.54
N LYS A 207 26.28 -7.85 10.60
CA LYS A 207 26.47 -8.74 9.45
C LYS A 207 25.15 -9.24 8.80
N PRO A 208 24.11 -9.67 9.55
CA PRO A 208 22.90 -10.21 8.92
C PRO A 208 22.11 -9.15 8.16
N VAL A 209 21.95 -7.93 8.71
CA VAL A 209 21.16 -6.85 8.09
C VAL A 209 21.79 -6.34 6.79
N VAL A 210 23.12 -6.25 6.75
CA VAL A 210 23.85 -5.84 5.53
C VAL A 210 23.75 -6.93 4.44
N SER A 211 23.72 -8.21 4.81
CA SER A 211 23.53 -9.32 3.87
C SER A 211 22.12 -9.32 3.24
N GLN A 212 21.08 -9.09 4.05
CA GLN A 212 19.68 -9.06 3.62
C GLN A 212 19.39 -7.93 2.62
N ASN A 213 19.90 -6.72 2.86
CA ASN A 213 19.67 -5.60 1.96
C ASN A 213 20.42 -5.75 0.62
N ASN A 214 21.60 -6.38 0.61
CA ASN A 214 22.31 -6.72 -0.62
C ASN A 214 21.54 -7.73 -1.48
N LEU A 215 20.83 -8.68 -0.84
CA LEU A 215 19.96 -9.62 -1.55
C LEU A 215 18.78 -8.90 -2.22
N LYS A 216 18.16 -7.96 -1.51
CA LYS A 216 17.05 -7.12 -2.02
C LYS A 216 17.46 -6.27 -3.22
N VAL A 217 18.64 -5.66 -3.20
CA VAL A 217 19.15 -4.86 -4.32
C VAL A 217 19.44 -5.75 -5.53
N LYS A 218 20.11 -6.89 -5.35
CA LYS A 218 20.46 -7.82 -6.44
C LYS A 218 19.23 -8.38 -7.15
N SER A 219 18.22 -8.82 -6.39
CA SER A 219 17.00 -9.40 -6.98
C SER A 219 16.20 -8.37 -7.78
N LEU A 220 16.03 -7.15 -7.25
CA LEU A 220 15.35 -6.05 -7.95
C LEU A 220 16.11 -5.60 -9.19
N GLN A 221 17.45 -5.62 -9.18
CA GLN A 221 18.27 -5.22 -10.33
C GLN A 221 18.07 -6.15 -11.54
N ASN A 222 17.79 -7.43 -11.32
CA ASN A 222 17.59 -8.42 -12.37
C ASN A 222 16.17 -8.41 -12.98
N VAL A 223 15.21 -7.68 -12.40
CA VAL A 223 13.87 -7.59 -12.97
C VAL A 223 13.87 -6.68 -14.19
N GLU A 224 13.58 -7.23 -15.36
CA GLU A 224 13.36 -6.45 -16.58
C GLU A 224 12.02 -5.71 -16.49
N VAL A 225 12.05 -4.41 -16.78
CA VAL A 225 10.87 -3.54 -16.76
C VAL A 225 10.86 -2.65 -18.00
N THR A 226 9.67 -2.28 -18.44
CA THR A 226 9.46 -1.27 -19.49
C THR A 226 10.04 0.09 -19.09
N GLN A 227 10.31 0.94 -20.09
CA GLN A 227 10.85 2.29 -19.88
C GLN A 227 9.99 3.12 -18.90
N LYS A 228 8.66 2.97 -18.96
CA LYS A 228 7.71 3.67 -18.09
C LYS A 228 7.85 3.31 -16.61
N LEU A 229 8.35 2.11 -16.29
CA LEU A 229 8.56 1.63 -14.92
C LEU A 229 10.02 1.69 -14.47
N SER A 230 10.93 2.19 -15.31
CA SER A 230 12.34 2.37 -14.95
C SER A 230 12.53 3.27 -13.71
N ASN A 231 11.71 4.32 -13.58
CA ASN A 231 11.72 5.21 -12.41
C ASN A 231 11.25 4.49 -11.13
N VAL A 232 10.25 3.59 -11.24
CA VAL A 232 9.77 2.77 -10.12
C VAL A 232 10.83 1.78 -9.68
N LYS A 233 11.47 1.07 -10.62
CA LYS A 233 12.59 0.17 -10.29
C LYS A 233 13.72 0.95 -9.61
N SER A 234 14.08 2.11 -10.13
CA SER A 234 15.12 2.98 -9.55
C SER A 234 14.74 3.46 -8.15
N PHE A 235 13.48 3.82 -7.92
CA PHE A 235 12.94 4.17 -6.61
C PHE A 235 13.12 3.01 -5.62
N LEU A 236 12.70 1.80 -5.99
CA LEU A 236 12.78 0.61 -5.13
C LEU A 236 14.24 0.26 -4.80
N LEU A 237 15.15 0.39 -5.77
CA LEU A 237 16.59 0.19 -5.56
C LEU A 237 17.18 1.24 -4.61
N LYS A 238 16.85 2.53 -4.79
CA LYS A 238 17.29 3.59 -3.88
C LYS A 238 16.78 3.37 -2.46
N LYS A 239 15.51 2.99 -2.32
CA LYS A 239 14.89 2.69 -1.02
C LYS A 239 15.58 1.50 -0.35
N ALA A 240 15.78 0.39 -1.08
CA ALA A 240 16.49 -0.77 -0.57
C ALA A 240 17.95 -0.46 -0.16
N ALA A 241 18.64 0.41 -0.90
CA ALA A 241 19.99 0.85 -0.55
C ALA A 241 20.03 1.79 0.68
N ALA A 242 19.03 2.67 0.82
CA ALA A 242 18.91 3.55 1.99
C ALA A 242 18.63 2.75 3.28
N ASP A 243 17.79 1.70 3.18
CA ASP A 243 17.56 0.74 4.28
C ASP A 243 18.89 0.08 4.72
N THR A 244 19.85 -0.15 3.80
CA THR A 244 21.20 -0.66 4.12
C THR A 244 22.06 0.32 4.91
N VAL A 245 22.00 1.62 4.58
CA VAL A 245 22.85 2.64 5.19
C VAL A 245 22.36 3.01 6.59
N SER A 246 21.05 2.98 6.83
CA SER A 246 20.47 3.25 8.16
C SER A 246 20.71 2.13 9.18
N ALA A 247 21.16 0.96 8.74
CA ALA A 247 21.43 -0.21 9.59
C ALA A 247 22.90 -0.35 10.02
N LYS A 248 23.80 0.52 9.51
CA LYS A 248 25.19 0.64 9.94
C LYS A 248 25.34 1.73 10.99
#